data_AF-A0AAQ3LYB6-F1
#
_entry.id   AF-A0AAQ3LYB6-F1
#
_cell.length_a   1.000
_cell.length_b   1.000
_cell.length_c   1.000
_cell.angle_alpha   90.00
_cell.angle_beta   90.00
_cell.angle_gamma   90.00
#
_symmetry.space_group_name_H-M   'P 1'
#
loop_
_entity.id
_entity.type
_entity.pdbx_description
1 polymer ?
#
loop_
_entity_poly.entity_id
_entity_poly.type
_entity_poly.pdbx_seq_one_letter_code
_entity_poly.pdbx_strand_id
1 'polypeptide(L)'
;MEPRVTKRERKLHLSYELPHRVHCTRLYPVKSSNGSTVIIYGHDRGIRILWRGGRVPREPLEQAQEANGIKSTDIVVVDSDDVKPSATEGLVDTSIDEKEELDPDCPYPSIISEVDVDVGAAVLHLAVPSLPLSIQQSSPLFNSHALVALACSNGQTVVINVPLTPPRDATIRELPQYILESRIDLPQSTTLCRSLAVHVHIAVDDDNAETVHSSCSLLVASVAETLHIAKLPIVTGQLPQESDARMIEHRLEHLGKKVNFHPSSHSSQVLVTDVSGAVRVFDPTATQSTSYRPGSRDSAHPDQTQSQGLGRWTVSFNSAYVRDAHAFPRRKQVLDAAWILSGRAVLMLLEDGEWGIWDVSGSLKGGKGIQDFVLRGYLGSVGTESVPVAQQKKGSSKLAPMTPNTRKAKAEDLFAGPTKVAGVAPNGFISITQSTTRTGQSDESVLMNFGSELYSIPSLQTFWQRSTATTSSGALYSSGLTHLSDINLMGENITSTAQFGANSSSANLGQMNTQRDILVSAEHRLIILQNLRPPTPSRALFQKAVEQPTARDQRMLDAGELDVGGMDRMLDNLANNTNHPRRVGFAH
;
A
#
# COMPACT_ATOMS: atom_id res chain seq x y z
N MET A 1 3.39 23.12 8.89
CA MET A 1 2.44 22.40 9.77
C MET A 1 3.23 21.57 10.77
N GLU A 2 3.08 21.83 12.08
CA GLU A 2 3.84 21.11 13.13
C GLU A 2 2.97 20.02 13.79
N PRO A 3 3.50 18.80 14.00
CA PRO A 3 2.75 17.76 14.69
C PRO A 3 2.85 17.87 16.21
N ARG A 4 1.78 17.47 16.89
CA ARG A 4 1.88 17.02 18.28
C ARG A 4 2.52 15.64 18.30
N VAL A 5 3.69 15.53 18.93
CA VAL A 5 4.47 14.30 19.00
C VAL A 5 4.22 13.61 20.33
N THR A 6 3.84 12.34 20.28
CA THR A 6 3.85 11.48 21.46
C THR A 6 4.72 10.26 21.18
N LYS A 7 5.69 10.02 22.06
CA LYS A 7 6.59 8.87 21.97
C LYS A 7 6.14 7.81 22.96
N ARG A 8 5.87 6.61 22.47
CA ARG A 8 5.52 5.44 23.29
C ARG A 8 6.41 4.27 22.88
N GLU A 9 7.27 3.82 23.79
CA GLU A 9 8.22 2.74 23.54
C GLU A 9 9.07 2.98 22.26
N ARG A 10 8.95 2.10 21.25
CA ARG A 10 9.58 2.20 19.93
C ARG A 10 8.62 2.73 18.86
N LYS A 11 7.58 3.47 19.24
CA LYS A 11 6.60 4.09 18.33
C LYS A 11 6.53 5.60 18.56
N LEU A 12 6.46 6.35 17.47
CA LEU A 12 6.11 7.76 17.43
C LEU A 12 4.69 7.87 16.91
N HIS A 13 3.84 8.61 17.61
CA HIS A 13 2.56 9.05 17.10
C HIS A 13 2.65 10.55 16.83
N LEU A 14 2.52 10.92 15.56
CA LEU A 14 2.54 12.31 15.09
C LEU A 14 1.11 12.71 14.75
N SER A 15 0.54 13.66 15.47
CA SER A 15 -0.83 14.14 15.23
C SER A 15 -0.78 15.56 14.67
N TYR A 16 -1.26 15.73 13.45
CA TYR A 16 -1.39 17.02 12.77
C TYR A 16 -2.84 17.48 12.85
N GLU A 17 -3.09 18.66 13.40
CA GLU A 17 -4.41 19.30 13.35
C GLU A 17 -4.61 19.95 11.98
N LEU A 18 -5.79 19.75 11.40
CA LEU A 18 -6.11 20.22 10.05
C LEU A 18 -7.16 21.33 10.10
N PRO A 19 -7.09 22.30 9.17
CA PRO A 19 -8.04 23.41 9.13
C PRO A 19 -9.42 23.02 8.58
N HIS A 20 -9.52 21.89 7.89
CA HIS A 20 -10.73 21.45 7.18
C HIS A 20 -11.16 20.07 7.65
N ARG A 21 -12.46 19.76 7.50
CA ARG A 21 -12.94 18.40 7.66
C ARG A 21 -12.43 17.54 6.50
N VAL A 22 -11.80 16.42 6.81
CA VAL A 22 -11.27 15.45 5.85
C VAL A 22 -12.28 14.35 5.59
N HIS A 23 -12.54 14.07 4.32
CA HIS A 23 -13.43 12.97 3.91
C HIS A 23 -12.65 11.73 3.48
N CYS A 24 -11.48 11.92 2.87
CA CYS A 24 -10.64 10.83 2.37
C CYS A 24 -9.19 11.27 2.21
N THR A 25 -8.25 10.34 2.37
CA THR A 25 -6.81 10.58 2.19
C THR A 25 -6.16 9.43 1.43
N ARG A 26 -5.19 9.74 0.56
CA ARG A 26 -4.35 8.76 -0.13
C ARG A 26 -2.87 9.16 -0.08
N LEU A 27 -2.01 8.15 -0.06
CA LEU A 27 -0.59 8.28 -0.32
C LEU A 27 -0.36 8.02 -1.81
N TYR A 28 0.33 8.91 -2.50
CA TYR A 28 0.76 8.63 -3.86
C TYR A 28 1.89 7.58 -3.83
N PRO A 29 1.86 6.55 -4.69
CA PRO A 29 2.77 5.41 -4.59
C PRO A 29 4.22 5.73 -5.00
N VAL A 30 4.43 6.79 -5.78
CA VAL A 30 5.76 7.23 -6.24
C VAL A 30 6.24 8.38 -5.36
N LYS A 31 7.50 8.34 -4.94
CA LYS A 31 8.14 9.45 -4.24
C LYS A 31 8.45 10.57 -5.22
N SER A 32 8.39 11.81 -4.76
CA SER A 32 8.82 12.96 -5.55
C SER A 32 10.32 12.90 -5.89
N SER A 33 10.77 13.72 -6.84
CA SER A 33 12.17 13.80 -7.26
C SER A 33 13.16 14.13 -6.14
N ASN A 34 12.72 14.83 -5.10
CA ASN A 34 13.53 15.12 -3.90
C ASN A 34 13.37 14.06 -2.78
N GLY A 35 12.63 12.98 -3.02
CA GLY A 35 12.43 11.86 -2.08
C GLY A 35 11.26 12.02 -1.12
N SER A 36 10.46 13.09 -1.21
CA SER A 36 9.26 13.29 -0.39
C SER A 36 8.18 12.25 -0.70
N THR A 37 7.40 11.93 0.31
CA THR A 37 6.13 11.22 0.14
C THR A 37 5.02 12.23 -0.07
N VAL A 38 4.19 12.03 -1.09
CA VAL A 38 3.05 12.91 -1.38
C VAL A 38 1.80 12.34 -0.69
N ILE A 39 1.19 13.15 0.18
CA ILE A 39 -0.07 12.86 0.86
C ILE A 39 -1.13 13.77 0.27
N ILE A 40 -2.26 13.22 -0.17
CA ILE A 40 -3.37 14.00 -0.75
C ILE A 40 -4.63 13.70 0.04
N TYR A 41 -5.31 14.72 0.53
CA TYR A 41 -6.59 14.56 1.21
C TYR A 41 -7.67 15.45 0.62
N GLY A 42 -8.89 14.92 0.55
CA GLY A 42 -10.10 15.63 0.15
C GLY A 42 -10.79 16.25 1.36
N HIS A 43 -11.26 17.48 1.20
CA HIS A 43 -11.96 18.25 2.23
C HIS A 43 -13.18 18.98 1.66
N ASP A 44 -13.86 19.79 2.48
CA ASP A 44 -15.15 20.42 2.17
C ASP A 44 -15.18 21.37 0.95
N ARG A 45 -14.02 21.83 0.47
CA ARG A 45 -13.91 22.75 -0.67
C ARG A 45 -13.06 22.21 -1.82
N GLY A 46 -12.33 21.12 -1.62
CA GLY A 46 -11.40 20.64 -2.62
C GLY A 46 -10.42 19.63 -2.05
N ILE A 47 -9.14 19.77 -2.43
CA ILE A 47 -8.07 18.90 -1.97
C ILE A 47 -6.92 19.71 -1.39
N ARG A 48 -6.15 19.08 -0.49
CA ARG A 48 -4.85 19.56 -0.08
C ARG A 48 -3.79 18.50 -0.33
N ILE A 49 -2.64 18.95 -0.82
CA ILE A 49 -1.48 18.13 -1.16
C ILE A 49 -0.35 18.50 -0.20
N LEU A 50 0.27 17.50 0.41
CA LEU A 50 1.38 17.65 1.36
C LEU A 50 2.59 16.86 0.86
N TRP A 51 3.76 17.50 0.85
CA TRP A 51 5.04 16.83 0.60
C TRP A 51 5.74 16.62 1.93
N ARG A 52 5.92 15.34 2.32
CA ARG A 52 6.51 14.94 3.60
C ARG A 52 7.89 14.31 3.41
N GLY A 53 8.89 14.82 4.14
CA GLY A 53 10.29 14.40 4.10
C GLY A 53 11.00 14.77 2.81
N GLY A 54 12.15 14.16 2.57
CA GLY A 54 12.94 14.42 1.37
C GLY A 54 13.80 15.68 1.49
N ARG A 55 14.64 15.91 0.49
CA ARG A 55 15.58 17.03 0.49
C ARG A 55 14.81 18.34 0.40
N VAL A 56 15.07 19.25 1.34
CA VAL A 56 14.59 20.63 1.27
C VAL A 56 15.25 21.27 0.05
N PRO A 57 14.49 21.95 -0.83
CA PRO A 57 15.09 22.72 -1.90
C PRO A 57 16.04 23.76 -1.29
N ARG A 58 17.34 23.64 -1.53
CA ARG A 58 18.30 24.69 -1.13
C ARG A 58 17.94 25.95 -1.90
N GLU A 59 17.68 27.04 -1.19
CA GLU A 59 17.82 28.36 -1.79
C GLU A 59 19.28 28.50 -2.26
N PRO A 60 19.53 29.02 -3.48
CA PRO A 60 20.88 29.43 -3.81
C PRO A 60 21.26 30.50 -2.81
N LEU A 61 22.19 30.16 -1.90
CA LEU A 61 22.85 31.13 -1.05
C LEU A 61 23.31 32.27 -1.96
N GLU A 62 22.77 33.46 -1.75
CA GLU A 62 23.33 34.68 -2.31
C GLU A 62 24.82 34.63 -2.05
N GLN A 63 25.58 34.77 -3.14
CA GLN A 63 27.03 34.73 -3.16
C GLN A 63 27.56 35.51 -1.96
N ALA A 64 28.23 34.79 -1.05
CA ALA A 64 28.96 35.40 0.04
C ALA A 64 29.84 36.48 -0.58
N GLN A 65 29.53 37.73 -0.21
CA GLN A 65 30.22 38.92 -0.66
C GLN A 65 31.73 38.70 -0.57
N GLU A 66 32.41 38.97 -1.68
CA GLU A 66 33.86 39.02 -1.79
C GLU A 66 34.43 39.88 -0.65
N ALA A 67 35.09 39.23 0.30
CA ALA A 67 35.97 39.89 1.25
C ALA A 67 37.40 39.84 0.70
N ASN A 68 37.91 41.01 0.33
CA ASN A 68 39.25 41.26 -0.16
C ASN A 68 40.36 40.74 0.78
N GLY A 69 41.33 40.04 0.19
CA GLY A 69 42.77 40.19 0.49
C GLY A 69 43.44 39.11 1.35
N ILE A 70 44.38 38.37 0.77
CA ILE A 70 45.86 38.55 0.92
C ILE A 70 46.59 37.45 0.10
N LYS A 71 47.67 37.87 -0.56
CA LYS A 71 48.50 37.16 -1.55
C LYS A 71 49.37 36.03 -0.96
N SER A 72 49.66 34.99 -1.75
CA SER A 72 51.01 34.55 -2.18
C SER A 72 50.93 33.18 -2.88
N THR A 73 51.18 33.06 -4.20
CA THR A 73 52.45 32.81 -4.93
C THR A 73 52.53 31.39 -5.49
N ASP A 74 52.88 31.33 -6.77
CA ASP A 74 53.61 30.29 -7.51
C ASP A 74 53.01 28.88 -7.62
N ILE A 75 52.44 28.57 -8.79
CA ILE A 75 52.79 27.35 -9.54
C ILE A 75 52.92 27.70 -11.04
N VAL A 76 54.02 27.19 -11.60
CA VAL A 76 54.67 27.46 -12.88
C VAL A 76 53.81 27.08 -14.08
N VAL A 77 53.73 27.98 -15.06
CA VAL A 77 53.26 27.73 -16.42
C VAL A 77 54.39 27.06 -17.22
N VAL A 78 54.16 25.83 -17.68
CA VAL A 78 54.91 25.23 -18.78
C VAL A 78 53.91 24.90 -19.88
N ASP A 79 54.10 25.57 -21.00
CA ASP A 79 53.33 25.45 -22.24
C ASP A 79 54.08 24.53 -23.19
N SER A 80 53.43 23.50 -23.76
CA SER A 80 53.87 22.79 -24.98
C SER A 80 52.83 21.77 -25.49
N ASP A 81 52.19 22.17 -26.58
CA ASP A 81 51.74 21.46 -27.79
C ASP A 81 50.83 20.21 -27.75
N ASP A 82 49.59 20.47 -28.16
CA ASP A 82 48.84 19.89 -29.30
C ASP A 82 48.79 18.36 -29.49
N VAL A 83 47.79 17.72 -28.86
CA VAL A 83 47.11 16.53 -29.38
C VAL A 83 45.63 16.58 -29.00
N LYS A 84 44.72 16.76 -29.96
CA LYS A 84 43.31 16.35 -29.80
C LYS A 84 43.24 14.82 -29.78
N PRO A 85 42.56 14.20 -28.80
CA PRO A 85 41.29 13.56 -29.18
C PRO A 85 40.21 13.51 -28.08
N SER A 86 38.98 13.36 -28.56
CA SER A 86 37.82 12.71 -27.93
C SER A 86 37.28 13.27 -26.60
N ALA A 87 36.22 14.07 -26.71
CA ALA A 87 35.28 14.28 -25.62
C ALA A 87 34.58 12.94 -25.30
N THR A 88 35.03 12.28 -24.25
CA THR A 88 34.30 11.21 -23.56
C THR A 88 34.48 11.42 -22.08
N GLU A 89 33.74 12.37 -21.51
CA GLU A 89 33.51 12.51 -20.08
C GLU A 89 31.99 12.54 -19.92
N GLY A 90 31.33 11.52 -19.38
CA GLY A 90 31.69 10.85 -18.13
C GLY A 90 31.11 11.64 -16.97
N LEU A 91 29.81 11.97 -17.00
CA LEU A 91 29.06 12.37 -15.80
C LEU A 91 29.00 11.16 -14.88
N VAL A 92 30.03 11.00 -14.05
CA VAL A 92 30.04 10.10 -12.91
C VAL A 92 29.01 10.65 -11.92
N ASP A 93 27.82 10.06 -11.98
CA ASP A 93 26.80 10.13 -10.96
C ASP A 93 27.41 9.73 -9.62
N THR A 94 27.80 10.73 -8.83
CA THR A 94 28.21 10.55 -7.43
C THR A 94 26.96 10.45 -6.56
N SER A 95 26.07 9.52 -6.90
CA SER A 95 24.96 9.08 -6.07
C SER A 95 25.49 8.13 -4.99
N ILE A 96 26.25 8.65 -4.03
CA ILE A 96 26.53 7.93 -2.78
C ILE A 96 25.66 8.56 -1.68
N ASP A 97 24.48 7.96 -1.48
CA ASP A 97 23.86 7.62 -0.19
C ASP A 97 24.01 8.58 1.02
N GLU A 98 23.99 9.91 0.82
CA GLU A 98 23.71 10.86 1.91
C GLU A 98 22.26 10.70 2.35
N LYS A 99 22.08 9.84 3.37
CA LYS A 99 20.81 9.68 4.09
C LYS A 99 20.40 11.03 4.65
N GLU A 100 19.11 11.36 4.55
CA GLU A 100 18.49 12.47 5.27
C GLU A 100 18.88 12.34 6.76
N GLU A 101 19.80 13.19 7.21
CA GLU A 101 20.18 13.27 8.61
C GLU A 101 18.97 13.82 9.36
N LEU A 102 18.17 12.90 9.91
CA LEU A 102 17.06 13.25 10.77
C LEU A 102 17.61 13.89 12.02
N ASP A 103 17.11 15.07 12.35
CA ASP A 103 17.38 15.76 13.60
C ASP A 103 17.14 14.79 14.78
N PRO A 104 18.12 14.58 15.67
CA PRO A 104 17.93 13.74 16.84
C PRO A 104 16.76 14.18 17.73
N ASP A 105 16.44 15.48 17.74
CA ASP A 105 15.33 16.04 18.52
C ASP A 105 13.98 15.88 17.79
N CYS A 106 14.01 15.83 16.45
CA CYS A 106 12.86 15.55 15.59
C CYS A 106 13.10 14.32 14.70
N PRO A 107 13.05 13.08 15.26
CA PRO A 107 13.37 11.84 14.53
C PRO A 107 12.24 11.39 13.58
N TYR A 108 11.59 12.33 12.92
CA TYR A 108 10.51 12.13 11.97
C TYR A 108 10.59 13.13 10.81
N PRO A 109 10.28 12.70 9.58
CA PRO A 109 10.21 13.62 8.44
C PRO A 109 9.14 14.71 8.62
N SER A 110 9.52 15.97 8.39
CA SER A 110 8.64 17.14 8.42
C SER A 110 7.82 17.27 7.12
N ILE A 111 6.78 18.11 7.15
CA ILE A 111 6.07 18.52 5.92
C ILE A 111 6.82 19.71 5.34
N ILE A 112 7.43 19.54 4.17
CA ILE A 112 8.31 20.54 3.54
C ILE A 112 7.56 21.52 2.64
N SER A 113 6.37 21.14 2.17
CA SER A 113 5.52 21.97 1.31
C SER A 113 4.08 21.51 1.38
N GLU A 114 3.16 22.44 1.20
CA GLU A 114 1.72 22.20 1.18
C GLU A 114 1.02 23.11 0.17
N VAL A 115 -0.01 22.58 -0.49
CA VAL A 115 -0.81 23.30 -1.48
C VAL A 115 -2.27 22.94 -1.29
N ASP A 116 -3.12 23.96 -1.18
CA ASP A 116 -4.57 23.82 -1.09
C ASP A 116 -5.18 24.18 -2.46
N VAL A 117 -6.03 23.31 -2.99
CA VAL A 117 -6.68 23.48 -4.29
C VAL A 117 -8.19 23.50 -4.08
N ASP A 118 -8.79 24.67 -4.27
CA ASP A 118 -10.24 24.85 -4.19
C ASP A 118 -10.92 24.35 -5.47
N VAL A 119 -11.59 23.19 -5.37
CA VAL A 119 -12.33 22.58 -6.49
C VAL A 119 -13.76 23.14 -6.58
N GLY A 120 -14.19 23.92 -5.57
CA GLY A 120 -15.53 24.50 -5.49
C GLY A 120 -16.60 23.55 -4.92
N ALA A 121 -16.21 22.35 -4.47
CA ALA A 121 -17.12 21.37 -3.87
C ALA A 121 -16.36 20.43 -2.91
N ALA A 122 -17.08 19.83 -1.96
CA ALA A 122 -16.48 18.84 -1.07
C ALA A 122 -16.05 17.60 -1.85
N VAL A 123 -14.79 17.18 -1.69
CA VAL A 123 -14.25 15.97 -2.31
C VAL A 123 -14.49 14.79 -1.37
N LEU A 124 -15.44 13.93 -1.74
CA LEU A 124 -15.92 12.81 -0.91
C LEU A 124 -15.08 11.54 -1.10
N HIS A 125 -14.57 11.33 -2.32
CA HIS A 125 -13.71 10.18 -2.64
C HIS A 125 -12.51 10.61 -3.47
N LEU A 126 -11.37 9.99 -3.15
CA LEU A 126 -10.10 10.20 -3.85
C LEU A 126 -9.45 8.83 -4.12
N ALA A 127 -8.97 8.67 -5.34
CA ALA A 127 -8.28 7.47 -5.78
C ALA A 127 -7.03 7.81 -6.60
N VAL A 128 -5.98 7.03 -6.36
CA VAL A 128 -4.70 7.10 -7.07
C VAL A 128 -4.39 5.71 -7.63
N PRO A 129 -3.79 5.60 -8.83
CA PRO A 129 -3.47 4.30 -9.40
C PRO A 129 -2.37 3.58 -8.62
N SER A 130 -2.42 2.26 -8.56
CA SER A 130 -1.23 1.46 -8.26
C SER A 130 -0.28 1.52 -9.46
N LEU A 131 1.00 1.79 -9.19
CA LEU A 131 2.03 1.94 -10.22
C LEU A 131 3.15 0.91 -10.01
N PRO A 132 3.04 -0.30 -10.60
CA PRO A 132 4.15 -1.25 -10.68
C PRO A 132 5.41 -0.65 -11.30
N LEU A 133 6.56 -1.20 -10.95
CA LEU A 133 7.88 -0.77 -11.45
C LEU A 133 7.94 -0.74 -12.98
N SER A 134 7.30 -1.70 -13.66
CA SER A 134 7.24 -1.74 -15.12
C SER A 134 6.60 -0.49 -15.74
N ILE A 135 5.53 0.03 -15.13
CA ILE A 135 4.85 1.26 -15.59
C ILE A 135 5.69 2.50 -15.28
N GLN A 136 6.32 2.54 -14.11
CA GLN A 136 7.19 3.65 -13.72
C GLN A 136 8.42 3.77 -14.64
N GLN A 137 8.92 2.64 -15.14
CA GLN A 137 10.04 2.58 -16.09
C GLN A 137 9.61 2.87 -17.53
N SER A 138 8.41 2.47 -17.93
CA SER A 138 7.94 2.62 -19.32
C SER A 138 7.37 4.01 -19.63
N SER A 139 6.87 4.74 -18.63
CA SER A 139 6.29 6.08 -18.84
C SER A 139 6.87 7.11 -17.87
N PRO A 140 7.65 8.09 -18.37
CA PRO A 140 8.24 9.14 -17.53
C PRO A 140 7.17 10.04 -16.88
N LEU A 141 5.95 10.07 -17.43
CA LEU A 141 4.82 10.84 -16.91
C LEU A 141 4.59 10.55 -15.42
N PHE A 142 4.61 9.28 -15.01
CA PHE A 142 4.28 8.91 -13.62
C PHE A 142 5.39 9.23 -12.61
N ASN A 143 6.58 9.62 -13.08
CA ASN A 143 7.70 10.06 -12.25
C ASN A 143 7.72 11.59 -12.06
N SER A 144 7.01 12.34 -12.89
CA SER A 144 6.88 13.81 -12.78
C SER A 144 5.48 14.26 -12.36
N HIS A 145 4.46 13.46 -12.63
CA HIS A 145 3.05 13.81 -12.48
C HIS A 145 2.26 12.73 -11.74
N ALA A 146 1.38 13.17 -10.86
CA ALA A 146 0.39 12.37 -10.16
C ALA A 146 -0.98 12.55 -10.80
N LEU A 147 -1.52 11.47 -11.37
CA LEU A 147 -2.90 11.43 -11.83
C LEU A 147 -3.80 11.00 -10.66
N VAL A 148 -4.75 11.86 -10.32
CA VAL A 148 -5.64 11.69 -9.17
C VAL A 148 -7.08 11.82 -9.62
N ALA A 149 -7.90 10.81 -9.35
CA ALA A 149 -9.34 10.92 -9.58
C ALA A 149 -10.05 11.38 -8.30
N LEU A 150 -11.00 12.30 -8.48
CA LEU A 150 -11.82 12.89 -7.43
C LEU A 150 -13.29 12.64 -7.73
N ALA A 151 -14.07 12.38 -6.69
CA ALA A 151 -15.53 12.43 -6.76
C ALA A 151 -16.06 13.45 -5.74
N CYS A 152 -16.84 14.40 -6.24
CA CYS A 152 -17.28 15.57 -5.52
C CYS A 152 -18.75 15.46 -5.08
N SER A 153 -19.11 16.21 -4.04
CA SER A 153 -20.47 16.31 -3.49
C SER A 153 -21.50 16.92 -4.45
N ASN A 154 -21.07 17.54 -5.54
CA ASN A 154 -21.93 18.04 -6.62
C ASN A 154 -22.19 16.97 -7.71
N GLY A 155 -21.76 15.72 -7.50
CA GLY A 155 -21.93 14.61 -8.45
C GLY A 155 -20.85 14.54 -9.54
N GLN A 156 -19.92 15.49 -9.61
CA GLN A 156 -18.84 15.48 -10.58
C GLN A 156 -17.78 14.45 -10.22
N THR A 157 -17.31 13.71 -11.21
CA THR A 157 -16.12 12.88 -11.12
C THR A 157 -15.10 13.41 -12.10
N VAL A 158 -13.88 13.64 -11.63
CA VAL A 158 -12.83 14.31 -12.42
C VAL A 158 -11.49 13.64 -12.23
N VAL A 159 -10.62 13.76 -13.22
CA VAL A 159 -9.20 13.42 -13.09
C VAL A 159 -8.40 14.71 -13.15
N ILE A 160 -7.49 14.91 -12.20
CA ILE A 160 -6.57 16.04 -12.18
C ILE A 160 -5.13 15.57 -12.26
N ASN A 161 -4.26 16.46 -12.71
CA ASN A 161 -2.83 16.25 -12.73
C ASN A 161 -2.14 17.10 -11.64
N VAL A 162 -1.35 16.46 -10.80
CA VAL A 162 -0.59 17.10 -9.73
C VAL A 162 0.92 16.88 -9.98
N PRO A 163 1.72 17.94 -10.19
CA PRO A 163 3.17 17.82 -10.25
C PRO A 163 3.73 17.17 -8.97
N LEU A 164 4.60 16.17 -9.14
CA LEU A 164 5.20 15.46 -8.00
C LEU A 164 6.29 16.27 -7.32
N THR A 165 6.96 17.16 -8.03
CA THR A 165 7.98 18.03 -7.46
C THR A 165 7.33 19.04 -6.51
N PRO A 166 7.81 19.17 -5.25
CA PRO A 166 7.28 20.18 -4.35
C PRO A 166 7.47 21.57 -4.95
N PRO A 167 6.45 22.44 -4.89
CA PRO A 167 6.55 23.79 -5.42
C PRO A 167 7.57 24.63 -4.63
N ARG A 168 8.22 25.58 -5.32
CA ARG A 168 9.07 26.61 -4.73
C ARG A 168 8.23 27.87 -4.48
N ASP A 169 8.69 28.77 -3.60
CA ASP A 169 7.91 29.93 -3.14
C ASP A 169 7.21 30.75 -4.24
N ALA A 170 7.87 30.99 -5.37
CA ALA A 170 7.27 31.68 -6.51
C ALA A 170 6.13 30.88 -7.18
N THR A 171 6.25 29.55 -7.25
CA THR A 171 5.34 28.65 -7.95
C THR A 171 4.16 28.17 -7.09
N ILE A 172 4.24 28.30 -5.76
CA ILE A 172 3.18 27.87 -4.83
C ILE A 172 1.84 28.54 -5.16
N ARG A 173 1.87 29.81 -5.61
CA ARG A 173 0.64 30.58 -5.91
C ARG A 173 -0.02 30.19 -7.23
N GLU A 174 0.75 29.73 -8.21
CA GLU A 174 0.27 29.39 -9.55
C GLU A 174 -0.19 27.92 -9.64
N LEU A 175 0.39 27.07 -8.79
CA LEU A 175 0.15 25.62 -8.83
C LEU A 175 -1.33 25.21 -8.65
N PRO A 176 -2.13 25.81 -7.73
CA PRO A 176 -3.55 25.50 -7.64
C PRO A 176 -4.30 25.73 -8.95
N GLN A 177 -4.01 26.84 -9.63
CA GLN A 177 -4.63 27.17 -10.90
C GLN A 177 -4.23 26.17 -11.99
N TYR A 178 -2.93 25.83 -12.09
CA TYR A 178 -2.45 24.79 -13.00
C TYR A 178 -3.16 23.44 -12.79
N ILE A 179 -3.33 23.02 -11.53
CA ILE A 179 -4.02 21.77 -11.21
C ILE A 179 -5.48 21.83 -11.66
N LEU A 180 -6.17 22.94 -11.44
CA LEU A 180 -7.56 23.13 -11.88
C LEU A 180 -7.70 23.15 -13.40
N GLU A 181 -6.76 23.76 -14.11
CA GLU A 181 -6.74 23.79 -15.58
C GLU A 181 -6.44 22.42 -16.19
N SER A 182 -5.74 21.54 -15.45
CA SER A 182 -5.45 20.16 -15.88
C SER A 182 -6.61 19.17 -15.71
N ARG A 183 -7.76 19.66 -15.25
CA ARG A 183 -8.95 18.86 -14.94
C ARG A 183 -9.53 18.23 -16.22
N ILE A 184 -9.80 16.94 -16.13
CA ILE A 184 -10.54 16.16 -17.12
C ILE A 184 -11.87 15.78 -16.50
N ASP A 185 -12.96 16.30 -17.04
CA ASP A 185 -14.29 15.96 -16.57
C ASP A 185 -14.71 14.58 -17.08
N LEU A 186 -15.16 13.73 -16.17
CA LEU A 186 -15.81 12.47 -16.53
C LEU A 186 -17.32 12.69 -16.57
N PRO A 187 -18.06 11.94 -17.44
CA PRO A 187 -19.51 12.08 -17.54
C PRO A 187 -20.19 12.01 -16.16
N GLN A 188 -21.05 12.99 -15.89
CA GLN A 188 -21.71 13.13 -14.61
C GLN A 188 -22.73 12.00 -14.41
N SER A 189 -22.70 11.37 -13.23
CA SER A 189 -23.80 10.53 -12.78
C SER A 189 -24.88 11.41 -12.16
N THR A 190 -26.15 11.07 -12.36
CA THR A 190 -27.28 11.72 -11.67
C THR A 190 -27.28 11.47 -10.16
N THR A 191 -26.51 10.47 -9.71
CA THR A 191 -26.41 10.07 -8.31
C THR A 191 -25.02 10.33 -7.76
N LEU A 192 -24.93 10.63 -6.46
CA LEU A 192 -23.64 10.83 -5.80
C LEU A 192 -22.80 9.56 -5.84
N CYS A 193 -21.58 9.69 -6.34
CA CYS A 193 -20.58 8.63 -6.34
C CYS A 193 -20.36 8.13 -4.90
N ARG A 194 -20.42 6.80 -4.70
CA ARG A 194 -20.26 6.16 -3.39
C ARG A 194 -18.90 5.52 -3.21
N SER A 195 -18.19 5.26 -4.30
CA SER A 195 -16.80 4.80 -4.28
C SER A 195 -16.16 5.05 -5.64
N LEU A 196 -14.87 5.34 -5.59
CA LEU A 196 -14.02 5.63 -6.74
C LEU A 196 -12.78 4.75 -6.70
N ALA A 197 -12.37 4.22 -7.85
CA ALA A 197 -11.12 3.49 -8.04
C ALA A 197 -10.43 3.93 -9.32
N VAL A 198 -9.10 3.86 -9.31
CA VAL A 198 -8.25 4.21 -10.45
C VAL A 198 -7.21 3.13 -10.64
N HIS A 199 -6.93 2.79 -11.90
CA HIS A 199 -5.99 1.75 -12.26
C HIS A 199 -5.29 2.08 -13.58
N VAL A 200 -4.03 1.68 -13.70
CA VAL A 200 -3.30 1.78 -14.97
C VAL A 200 -3.29 0.42 -15.65
N HIS A 201 -3.96 0.36 -16.80
CA HIS A 201 -4.08 -0.83 -17.62
C HIS A 201 -3.09 -0.80 -18.77
N ILE A 202 -2.33 -1.88 -18.93
CA ILE A 202 -1.40 -2.10 -20.04
C ILE A 202 -2.04 -3.13 -20.97
N ALA A 203 -2.34 -2.71 -22.21
CA ALA A 203 -2.76 -3.65 -23.23
C ALA A 203 -1.59 -4.55 -23.63
N VAL A 204 -1.87 -5.84 -23.79
CA VAL A 204 -0.93 -6.77 -24.43
C VAL A 204 -1.24 -6.68 -25.91
N ASP A 205 -0.31 -6.13 -26.70
CA ASP A 205 -0.41 -6.17 -28.15
C ASP A 205 -0.15 -7.62 -28.61
N ASP A 206 -1.07 -8.18 -29.39
CA ASP A 206 -0.91 -9.49 -30.04
C ASP A 206 0.25 -9.37 -31.05
N ASP A 207 1.42 -9.92 -30.69
CA ASP A 207 2.64 -10.35 -31.42
C ASP A 207 2.92 -9.98 -32.91
N ASN A 208 2.31 -8.96 -33.52
CA ASN A 208 2.40 -8.77 -34.98
C ASN A 208 2.55 -7.32 -35.49
N ALA A 209 3.00 -6.39 -34.65
CA ALA A 209 3.37 -5.04 -35.10
C ALA A 209 4.79 -4.68 -34.64
N GLU A 210 5.70 -4.40 -35.58
CA GLU A 210 7.11 -4.03 -35.40
C GLU A 210 7.36 -2.69 -34.67
N THR A 211 6.42 -2.24 -33.84
CA THR A 211 6.52 -1.02 -33.03
C THR A 211 6.15 -1.35 -31.58
N VAL A 212 7.17 -1.64 -30.79
CA VAL A 212 7.09 -2.12 -29.39
C VAL A 212 6.83 -0.95 -28.43
N HIS A 213 5.61 -0.43 -28.42
CA HIS A 213 5.15 0.45 -27.34
C HIS A 213 3.83 -0.06 -26.80
N SER A 214 3.89 -0.78 -25.67
CA SER A 214 2.68 -1.23 -24.98
C SER A 214 1.76 -0.05 -24.70
N SER A 215 0.56 -0.06 -25.28
CA SER A 215 -0.39 1.02 -25.07
C SER A 215 -0.92 1.01 -23.63
N CYS A 216 -0.78 2.15 -22.96
CA CYS A 216 -1.15 2.34 -21.57
C CYS A 216 -2.47 3.13 -21.50
N SER A 217 -3.33 2.86 -20.52
CA SER A 217 -4.55 3.63 -20.29
C SER A 217 -4.85 3.77 -18.82
N LEU A 218 -5.34 4.93 -18.41
CA LEU A 218 -5.94 5.14 -17.10
C LEU A 218 -7.39 4.65 -17.14
N LEU A 219 -7.73 3.72 -16.25
CA LEU A 219 -9.10 3.30 -15.99
C LEU A 219 -9.58 3.99 -14.72
N VAL A 220 -10.74 4.62 -14.78
CA VAL A 220 -11.41 5.25 -13.62
C VAL A 220 -12.78 4.61 -13.49
N ALA A 221 -13.03 3.97 -12.35
CA ALA A 221 -14.32 3.36 -12.04
C ALA A 221 -15.00 4.12 -10.91
N SER A 222 -16.25 4.52 -11.12
CA SER A 222 -17.11 5.11 -10.10
C SER A 222 -18.39 4.28 -9.97
N VAL A 223 -18.86 4.11 -8.74
CA VAL A 223 -20.07 3.31 -8.47
C VAL A 223 -21.08 4.07 -7.64
N ALA A 224 -22.34 3.98 -8.06
CA ALA A 224 -23.53 4.40 -7.33
C ALA A 224 -24.69 3.47 -7.70
N GLU A 225 -25.77 3.96 -8.32
CA GLU A 225 -26.78 3.11 -8.95
C GLU A 225 -26.29 2.47 -10.25
N THR A 226 -25.31 3.10 -10.87
CA THR A 226 -24.62 2.68 -12.09
C THR A 226 -23.13 2.50 -11.78
N LEU A 227 -22.51 1.54 -12.46
CA LEU A 227 -21.07 1.41 -12.57
C LEU A 227 -20.64 2.12 -13.85
N HIS A 228 -19.83 3.17 -13.70
CA HIS A 228 -19.19 3.86 -14.82
C HIS A 228 -17.70 3.50 -14.83
N ILE A 229 -17.17 3.11 -15.98
CA ILE A 229 -15.75 2.85 -16.19
C ILE A 229 -15.27 3.69 -17.37
N ALA A 230 -14.55 4.77 -17.07
CA ALA A 230 -13.89 5.60 -18.06
C ALA A 230 -12.48 5.05 -18.36
N LYS A 231 -12.14 4.93 -19.63
CA LYS A 231 -10.82 4.58 -20.15
C LYS A 231 -10.24 5.79 -20.86
N LEU A 232 -9.16 6.33 -20.30
CA LEU A 232 -8.39 7.44 -20.84
C LEU A 232 -7.06 6.89 -21.38
N PRO A 233 -6.80 6.92 -22.70
CA PRO A 233 -5.52 6.48 -23.22
C PRO A 233 -4.40 7.40 -22.72
N ILE A 234 -3.24 6.81 -22.42
CA ILE A 234 -2.03 7.54 -22.04
C ILE A 234 -1.03 7.36 -23.17
N VAL A 235 -0.81 8.44 -23.91
CA VAL A 235 0.26 8.52 -24.91
C VAL A 235 1.56 8.84 -24.18
N THR A 236 2.66 8.20 -24.56
CA THR A 236 3.96 8.32 -23.89
C THR A 236 4.36 9.78 -23.65
N GLY A 237 4.51 10.15 -22.38
CA GLY A 237 4.94 11.49 -21.96
C GLY A 237 3.87 12.59 -22.05
N GLN A 238 2.63 12.27 -22.46
CA GLN A 238 1.53 13.21 -22.55
C GLN A 238 0.44 12.90 -21.52
N LEU A 239 -0.19 13.97 -21.02
CA LEU A 239 -1.35 13.84 -20.16
C LEU A 239 -2.55 13.31 -20.96
N PRO A 240 -3.43 12.51 -20.33
CA PRO A 240 -4.67 12.10 -20.97
C PRO A 240 -5.53 13.33 -21.34
N GLN A 241 -6.30 13.23 -22.42
CA GLN A 241 -7.24 14.25 -22.85
C GLN A 241 -8.68 13.75 -22.76
N GLU A 242 -9.62 14.66 -22.51
CA GLU A 242 -11.05 14.35 -22.37
C GLU A 242 -11.65 13.78 -23.66
N SER A 243 -11.23 14.27 -24.83
CA SER A 243 -11.72 13.85 -26.15
C SER A 243 -11.53 12.36 -26.44
N ASP A 244 -10.55 11.74 -25.78
CA ASP A 244 -10.17 10.35 -26.03
C ASP A 244 -10.79 9.38 -25.02
N ALA A 245 -11.58 9.89 -24.06
CA ALA A 245 -12.22 9.11 -23.02
C ALA A 245 -13.28 8.17 -23.63
N ARG A 246 -13.13 6.87 -23.40
CA ARG A 246 -14.16 5.87 -23.70
C ARG A 246 -14.87 5.45 -22.44
N MET A 247 -16.19 5.32 -22.48
CA MET A 247 -17.00 5.04 -21.30
C MET A 247 -17.77 3.73 -21.43
N ILE A 248 -17.79 2.94 -20.37
CA ILE A 248 -18.64 1.75 -20.21
C ILE A 248 -19.57 1.97 -19.02
N GLU A 249 -20.87 1.98 -19.27
CA GLU A 249 -21.90 2.16 -18.26
C GLU A 249 -22.68 0.87 -18.04
N HIS A 250 -22.87 0.49 -16.79
CA HIS A 250 -23.68 -0.66 -16.42
C HIS A 250 -24.58 -0.34 -15.23
N ARG A 251 -25.89 -0.47 -15.40
CA ARG A 251 -26.86 -0.27 -14.31
C ARG A 251 -26.80 -1.45 -13.33
N LEU A 252 -26.72 -1.16 -12.04
CA LEU A 252 -26.70 -2.19 -11.00
C LEU A 252 -28.13 -2.52 -10.55
N GLU A 253 -28.35 -3.78 -10.17
CA GLU A 253 -29.60 -4.23 -9.55
C GLU A 253 -29.82 -3.62 -8.17
N HIS A 254 -28.73 -3.32 -7.47
CA HIS A 254 -28.68 -2.79 -6.13
C HIS A 254 -27.67 -1.66 -6.06
N LEU A 255 -27.90 -0.69 -5.17
CA LEU A 255 -26.99 0.43 -4.97
C LEU A 255 -25.59 -0.07 -4.60
N GLY A 256 -24.60 0.32 -5.40
CA GLY A 256 -23.19 -0.02 -5.17
C GLY A 256 -22.63 0.71 -3.96
N LYS A 257 -21.75 0.04 -3.22
CA LYS A 257 -21.06 0.56 -2.02
C LYS A 257 -19.59 0.80 -2.26
N LYS A 258 -18.90 -0.13 -2.92
CA LYS A 258 -17.45 -0.07 -3.16
C LYS A 258 -17.11 -0.58 -4.54
N VAL A 259 -16.07 0.01 -5.14
CA VAL A 259 -15.47 -0.45 -6.38
C VAL A 259 -13.95 -0.52 -6.23
N ASN A 260 -13.32 -1.59 -6.74
CA ASN A 260 -11.86 -1.78 -6.74
C ASN A 260 -11.42 -2.51 -8.01
N PHE A 261 -10.38 -2.02 -8.69
CA PHE A 261 -9.77 -2.75 -9.80
C PHE A 261 -8.95 -3.94 -9.33
N HIS A 262 -8.86 -4.96 -10.17
CA HIS A 262 -7.93 -6.06 -10.01
C HIS A 262 -6.48 -5.51 -9.98
N PRO A 263 -5.59 -6.01 -9.09
CA PRO A 263 -4.28 -5.41 -8.87
C PRO A 263 -3.29 -5.59 -10.03
N SER A 264 -3.47 -6.60 -10.88
CA SER A 264 -2.66 -6.80 -12.09
C SER A 264 -2.93 -5.71 -13.14
N SER A 265 -1.87 -5.04 -13.62
CA SER A 265 -1.93 -4.05 -14.69
C SER A 265 -2.40 -4.58 -16.05
N HIS A 266 -2.50 -5.89 -16.22
CA HIS A 266 -3.02 -6.51 -17.43
C HIS A 266 -4.48 -6.95 -17.31
N SER A 267 -5.12 -6.67 -16.16
CA SER A 267 -6.52 -7.00 -15.93
C SER A 267 -7.33 -5.73 -15.78
N SER A 268 -8.41 -5.64 -16.54
CA SER A 268 -9.39 -4.56 -16.44
C SER A 268 -10.53 -4.90 -15.47
N GLN A 269 -10.49 -6.07 -14.83
CA GLN A 269 -11.56 -6.56 -13.98
C GLN A 269 -11.78 -5.68 -12.76
N VAL A 270 -13.05 -5.55 -12.37
CA VAL A 270 -13.50 -4.69 -11.30
C VAL A 270 -14.30 -5.50 -10.29
N LEU A 271 -13.96 -5.35 -9.01
CA LEU A 271 -14.75 -5.85 -7.89
C LEU A 271 -15.74 -4.77 -7.47
N VAL A 272 -17.02 -5.14 -7.40
CA VAL A 272 -18.12 -4.27 -6.99
C VAL A 272 -18.83 -4.88 -5.78
N THR A 273 -19.06 -4.09 -4.74
CA THR A 273 -19.89 -4.48 -3.60
C THR A 273 -21.17 -3.65 -3.61
N ASP A 274 -22.27 -4.20 -3.11
CA ASP A 274 -23.57 -3.51 -3.09
C ASP A 274 -24.32 -3.67 -1.75
N VAL A 275 -25.44 -2.95 -1.61
CA VAL A 275 -26.28 -2.98 -0.41
C VAL A 275 -26.98 -4.31 -0.15
N SER A 276 -27.04 -5.23 -1.11
CA SER A 276 -27.64 -6.56 -0.92
C SER A 276 -26.73 -7.53 -0.15
N GLY A 277 -25.48 -7.14 0.09
CA GLY A 277 -24.47 -8.01 0.68
C GLY A 277 -23.76 -8.90 -0.35
N ALA A 278 -23.86 -8.56 -1.64
CA ALA A 278 -23.16 -9.24 -2.71
C ALA A 278 -21.81 -8.56 -3.02
N VAL A 279 -20.86 -9.37 -3.48
CA VAL A 279 -19.57 -8.94 -4.02
C VAL A 279 -19.37 -9.60 -5.36
N ARG A 280 -19.29 -8.79 -6.41
CA ARG A 280 -19.36 -9.23 -7.80
C ARG A 280 -18.12 -8.79 -8.56
N VAL A 281 -17.69 -9.61 -9.52
CA VAL A 281 -16.57 -9.29 -10.41
C VAL A 281 -17.13 -8.99 -11.79
N PHE A 282 -16.84 -7.80 -12.31
CA PHE A 282 -17.19 -7.34 -13.65
C PHE A 282 -15.93 -7.28 -14.51
N ASP A 283 -16.02 -7.82 -15.72
CA ASP A 283 -14.96 -7.70 -16.73
C ASP A 283 -15.45 -6.76 -17.84
N PRO A 284 -14.92 -5.54 -17.95
CA PRO A 284 -15.35 -4.57 -18.96
C PRO A 284 -14.87 -4.93 -20.37
N THR A 285 -13.85 -5.79 -20.49
CA THR A 285 -13.26 -6.20 -21.77
C THR A 285 -13.82 -7.51 -22.31
N ALA A 286 -14.55 -8.27 -21.49
CA ALA A 286 -15.20 -9.50 -21.91
C ALA A 286 -16.20 -9.22 -23.04
N THR A 287 -15.94 -9.78 -24.22
CA THR A 287 -16.92 -9.83 -25.30
C THR A 287 -18.06 -10.76 -24.90
N GLN A 288 -19.31 -10.36 -25.16
CA GLN A 288 -20.45 -11.26 -25.01
C GLN A 288 -20.31 -12.37 -26.06
N SER A 289 -19.69 -13.49 -25.70
CA SER A 289 -19.85 -14.68 -26.52
C SER A 289 -21.31 -15.10 -26.38
N THR A 290 -22.07 -14.92 -27.46
CA THR A 290 -23.38 -15.55 -27.62
C THR A 290 -23.14 -17.05 -27.63
N SER A 291 -23.13 -17.68 -26.45
CA SER A 291 -23.28 -19.11 -26.34
C SER A 291 -24.71 -19.44 -26.76
N TYR A 292 -24.95 -19.42 -28.07
CA TYR A 292 -26.05 -20.16 -28.65
C TYR A 292 -25.81 -21.61 -28.26
N ARG A 293 -26.56 -22.10 -27.26
CA ARG A 293 -26.77 -23.54 -27.13
C ARG A 293 -27.34 -24.00 -28.47
N PRO A 294 -26.69 -24.91 -29.22
CA PRO A 294 -27.30 -25.49 -30.39
C PRO A 294 -28.37 -26.46 -29.91
N GLY A 295 -29.59 -25.96 -29.71
CA GLY A 295 -30.68 -26.79 -29.18
C GLY A 295 -31.86 -26.02 -28.61
N SER A 296 -32.39 -25.02 -29.32
CA SER A 296 -33.82 -24.68 -29.24
C SER A 296 -34.18 -23.76 -30.40
N ARG A 297 -34.63 -24.35 -31.51
CA ARG A 297 -35.48 -23.65 -32.47
C ARG A 297 -36.86 -23.63 -31.84
N ASP A 298 -37.29 -22.46 -31.36
CA ASP A 298 -38.65 -21.94 -31.53
C ASP A 298 -38.91 -20.81 -30.54
N SER A 299 -38.80 -19.58 -31.03
CA SER A 299 -39.73 -18.45 -30.85
C SER A 299 -38.99 -17.14 -31.15
N ALA A 300 -39.15 -16.68 -32.38
CA ALA A 300 -38.75 -15.35 -32.79
C ALA A 300 -39.69 -14.32 -32.16
N HIS A 301 -39.15 -13.50 -31.26
CA HIS A 301 -39.70 -12.18 -30.95
C HIS A 301 -38.53 -11.18 -30.93
N PRO A 302 -38.32 -10.38 -31.99
CA PRO A 302 -37.35 -9.31 -31.98
C PRO A 302 -38.07 -8.06 -31.51
N ASP A 303 -38.17 -7.86 -30.19
CA ASP A 303 -38.54 -6.56 -29.65
C ASP A 303 -38.04 -6.44 -28.21
N GLN A 304 -36.87 -5.81 -28.05
CA GLN A 304 -36.60 -4.79 -27.04
C GLN A 304 -35.17 -4.27 -27.19
N THR A 305 -35.10 -2.96 -27.39
CA THR A 305 -33.92 -2.08 -27.36
C THR A 305 -33.16 -2.17 -26.03
N GLN A 306 -32.38 -3.23 -25.82
CA GLN A 306 -31.31 -3.23 -24.82
C GLN A 306 -30.02 -2.86 -25.54
N SER A 307 -29.50 -1.67 -25.26
CA SER A 307 -28.12 -1.30 -25.56
C SER A 307 -27.22 -2.45 -25.13
N GLN A 308 -26.63 -3.16 -26.09
CA GLN A 308 -25.74 -4.29 -25.83
C GLN A 308 -24.55 -3.78 -25.01
N GLY A 309 -24.63 -3.95 -23.68
CA GLY A 309 -23.61 -3.45 -22.77
C GLY A 309 -22.28 -4.16 -23.02
N LEU A 310 -21.22 -3.39 -23.24
CA LEU A 310 -19.85 -3.89 -23.22
C LEU A 310 -19.53 -4.44 -21.82
N GLY A 311 -18.90 -5.62 -21.76
CA GLY A 311 -18.50 -6.27 -20.52
C GLY A 311 -19.48 -7.31 -19.95
N ARG A 312 -19.01 -8.09 -18.97
CA ARG A 312 -19.74 -9.23 -18.38
C ARG A 312 -19.43 -9.43 -16.90
N TRP A 313 -20.45 -9.76 -16.10
CA TRP A 313 -20.27 -10.28 -14.74
C TRP A 313 -19.69 -11.70 -14.77
N THR A 314 -18.57 -11.93 -14.10
CA THR A 314 -17.87 -13.22 -14.12
C THR A 314 -18.16 -14.06 -12.88
N VAL A 315 -18.21 -13.44 -11.70
CA VAL A 315 -18.42 -14.11 -10.41
C VAL A 315 -19.28 -13.25 -9.48
N SER A 316 -20.10 -13.89 -8.64
CA SER A 316 -20.84 -13.24 -7.56
C SER A 316 -20.67 -14.05 -6.27
N PHE A 317 -20.17 -13.41 -5.23
CA PHE A 317 -20.10 -13.91 -3.86
C PHE A 317 -21.19 -13.28 -3.00
N ASN A 318 -21.74 -14.01 -2.04
CA ASN A 318 -22.81 -13.50 -1.20
C ASN A 318 -22.48 -13.69 0.28
N SER A 319 -22.70 -12.65 1.08
CA SER A 319 -22.58 -12.73 2.54
C SER A 319 -23.65 -13.65 3.16
N ALA A 320 -23.35 -14.16 4.36
CA ALA A 320 -24.27 -15.00 5.10
C ALA A 320 -25.54 -14.24 5.53
N TYR A 321 -26.63 -14.96 5.80
CA TYR A 321 -27.85 -14.38 6.36
C TYR A 321 -27.69 -14.10 7.86
N VAL A 322 -28.24 -12.96 8.29
CA VAL A 322 -28.44 -12.62 9.69
C VAL A 322 -29.56 -13.52 10.24
N ARG A 323 -29.25 -14.27 11.30
CA ARG A 323 -30.23 -15.08 12.02
C ARG A 323 -30.70 -14.30 13.23
N ASP A 324 -31.70 -13.45 13.03
CA ASP A 324 -32.42 -12.79 14.12
C ASP A 324 -33.81 -13.42 14.23
N ALA A 325 -34.20 -13.84 15.43
CA ALA A 325 -35.45 -14.54 15.69
C ALA A 325 -36.69 -13.67 15.43
N HIS A 326 -36.53 -12.33 15.44
CA HIS A 326 -37.64 -11.38 15.34
C HIS A 326 -37.58 -10.46 14.11
N ALA A 327 -36.58 -10.61 13.24
CA ALA A 327 -36.43 -9.80 12.04
C ALA A 327 -36.58 -10.62 10.76
N PHE A 328 -36.96 -9.96 9.67
CA PHE A 328 -36.94 -10.59 8.35
C PHE A 328 -35.54 -11.06 8.00
N PRO A 329 -35.39 -12.25 7.38
CA PRO A 329 -34.09 -12.75 6.98
C PRO A 329 -33.46 -11.79 5.97
N ARG A 330 -32.32 -11.20 6.35
CA ARG A 330 -31.52 -10.32 5.51
C ARG A 330 -30.08 -10.80 5.46
N ARG A 331 -29.36 -10.49 4.39
CA ARG A 331 -27.92 -10.74 4.33
C ARG A 331 -27.16 -9.80 5.25
N LYS A 332 -26.01 -10.26 5.74
CA LYS A 332 -25.06 -9.42 6.47
C LYS A 332 -24.58 -8.31 5.54
N GLN A 333 -24.60 -7.07 5.99
CA GLN A 333 -24.08 -6.00 5.15
C GLN A 333 -22.57 -6.14 4.98
N VAL A 334 -22.10 -5.97 3.75
CA VAL A 334 -20.67 -5.82 3.43
C VAL A 334 -20.29 -4.38 3.73
N LEU A 335 -19.26 -4.20 4.57
CA LEU A 335 -18.66 -2.91 4.88
C LEU A 335 -17.62 -2.55 3.82
N ASP A 336 -16.72 -3.49 3.51
CA ASP A 336 -15.73 -3.33 2.44
C ASP A 336 -15.26 -4.69 1.93
N ALA A 337 -14.75 -4.71 0.70
CA ALA A 337 -14.09 -5.87 0.11
C ALA A 337 -13.00 -5.44 -0.87
N ALA A 338 -11.90 -6.18 -0.89
CA ALA A 338 -10.75 -5.86 -1.72
C ALA A 338 -10.03 -7.11 -2.22
N TRP A 339 -9.43 -7.00 -3.40
CA TRP A 339 -8.56 -8.03 -3.97
C TRP A 339 -7.30 -8.21 -3.12
N ILE A 340 -6.92 -9.45 -2.89
CA ILE A 340 -5.71 -9.83 -2.17
C ILE A 340 -4.96 -10.96 -2.90
N LEU A 341 -3.74 -11.24 -2.45
CA LEU A 341 -2.84 -12.25 -2.99
C LEU A 341 -2.59 -12.05 -4.48
N SER A 342 -2.35 -10.79 -4.88
CA SER A 342 -2.19 -10.35 -6.27
C SER A 342 -3.42 -10.63 -7.14
N GLY A 343 -4.61 -10.58 -6.55
CA GLY A 343 -5.89 -10.76 -7.24
C GLY A 343 -6.41 -12.19 -7.28
N ARG A 344 -5.73 -13.14 -6.63
CA ARG A 344 -6.18 -14.54 -6.55
C ARG A 344 -7.30 -14.77 -5.55
N ALA A 345 -7.46 -13.87 -4.59
CA ALA A 345 -8.45 -13.99 -3.53
C ALA A 345 -9.11 -12.64 -3.26
N VAL A 346 -10.24 -12.66 -2.54
CA VAL A 346 -10.97 -11.47 -2.10
C VAL A 346 -11.11 -11.53 -0.59
N LEU A 347 -10.66 -10.47 0.09
CA LEU A 347 -10.87 -10.25 1.52
C LEU A 347 -12.13 -9.38 1.70
N MET A 348 -12.96 -9.73 2.66
CA MET A 348 -14.21 -9.07 2.98
C MET A 348 -14.29 -8.73 4.48
N LEU A 349 -14.95 -7.61 4.79
CA LEU A 349 -15.37 -7.21 6.14
C LEU A 349 -16.88 -7.00 6.19
N LEU A 350 -17.54 -7.61 7.19
CA LEU A 350 -18.99 -7.57 7.40
C LEU A 350 -19.38 -6.69 8.60
N GLU A 351 -20.67 -6.33 8.64
CA GLU A 351 -21.24 -5.40 9.62
C GLU A 351 -21.11 -5.81 11.09
N ASP A 352 -20.91 -7.09 11.37
CA ASP A 352 -20.77 -7.64 12.72
C ASP A 352 -19.31 -7.85 13.13
N GLY A 353 -18.36 -7.39 12.30
CA GLY A 353 -16.93 -7.58 12.51
C GLY A 353 -16.41 -8.91 11.97
N GLU A 354 -17.26 -9.77 11.39
CA GLU A 354 -16.76 -10.96 10.68
C GLU A 354 -15.95 -10.54 9.45
N TRP A 355 -14.75 -11.09 9.32
CA TRP A 355 -13.95 -10.98 8.11
C TRP A 355 -13.74 -12.36 7.50
N GLY A 356 -13.59 -12.41 6.18
CA GLY A 356 -13.46 -13.66 5.44
C GLY A 356 -12.68 -13.52 4.14
N ILE A 357 -12.08 -14.62 3.69
CA ILE A 357 -11.33 -14.70 2.44
C ILE A 357 -11.96 -15.75 1.52
N TRP A 358 -12.32 -15.33 0.31
CA TRP A 358 -12.68 -16.22 -0.80
C TRP A 358 -11.48 -16.43 -1.72
N ASP A 359 -11.24 -17.68 -2.12
CA ASP A 359 -10.25 -18.02 -3.15
C ASP A 359 -10.93 -18.01 -4.52
N VAL A 360 -10.69 -16.94 -5.30
CA VAL A 360 -11.26 -16.74 -6.63
C VAL A 360 -10.58 -17.66 -7.65
N SER A 361 -9.30 -17.97 -7.44
CA SER A 361 -8.53 -18.87 -8.31
C SER A 361 -8.90 -20.35 -8.11
N GLY A 362 -9.53 -20.71 -6.99
CA GLY A 362 -9.92 -22.07 -6.65
C GLY A 362 -8.73 -23.03 -6.47
N SER A 363 -7.61 -22.52 -5.95
CA SER A 363 -6.35 -23.26 -5.81
C SER A 363 -6.34 -24.25 -4.62
N LEU A 364 -7.11 -23.98 -3.56
CA LEU A 364 -7.06 -24.74 -2.30
C LEU A 364 -8.16 -25.82 -2.15
N LYS A 365 -8.52 -26.51 -3.23
CA LYS A 365 -9.67 -27.44 -3.27
C LYS A 365 -9.55 -28.62 -2.28
N GLY A 366 -10.06 -28.42 -1.08
CA GLY A 366 -10.39 -29.43 -0.06
C GLY A 366 -11.91 -29.57 0.14
N GLY A 367 -12.68 -29.75 -0.93
CA GLY A 367 -14.12 -30.10 -0.88
C GLY A 367 -15.10 -28.97 -0.52
N LYS A 368 -14.66 -27.72 -0.34
CA LYS A 368 -15.53 -26.55 -0.09
C LYS A 368 -15.99 -25.89 -1.40
N GLY A 369 -17.18 -25.28 -1.41
CA GLY A 369 -17.69 -24.55 -2.56
C GLY A 369 -16.95 -23.22 -2.77
N ILE A 370 -16.94 -22.69 -3.99
CA ILE A 370 -16.29 -21.40 -4.31
C ILE A 370 -16.87 -20.21 -3.52
N GLN A 371 -18.08 -20.39 -2.99
CA GLN A 371 -18.83 -19.42 -2.19
C GLN A 371 -18.43 -19.45 -0.70
N ASP A 372 -17.72 -20.49 -0.26
CA ASP A 372 -17.36 -20.65 1.15
C ASP A 372 -16.05 -19.93 1.45
N PHE A 373 -15.99 -19.30 2.63
CA PHE A 373 -14.74 -18.73 3.11
C PHE A 373 -13.69 -19.83 3.33
N VAL A 374 -12.52 -19.62 2.73
CA VAL A 374 -11.34 -20.45 2.98
C VAL A 374 -10.78 -20.15 4.38
N LEU A 375 -10.71 -18.85 4.72
CA LEU A 375 -10.32 -18.34 6.03
C LEU A 375 -11.36 -17.34 6.50
N ARG A 376 -11.63 -17.30 7.81
CA ARG A 376 -12.51 -16.32 8.43
C ARG A 376 -12.10 -16.05 9.87
N GLY A 377 -12.52 -14.91 10.40
CA GLY A 377 -12.36 -14.52 11.80
C GLY A 377 -13.30 -13.38 12.15
N TYR A 378 -13.13 -12.83 13.35
CA TYR A 378 -13.92 -11.70 13.84
C TYR A 378 -12.97 -10.60 14.36
N LEU A 379 -13.35 -9.35 14.14
CA LEU A 379 -12.72 -8.15 14.69
C LEU A 379 -13.55 -7.62 15.86
N GLY A 380 -12.89 -6.94 16.80
CA GLY A 380 -13.51 -6.35 17.97
C GLY A 380 -13.72 -7.33 19.13
N SER A 381 -14.03 -6.75 20.29
CA SER A 381 -14.55 -7.45 21.44
C SER A 381 -15.96 -7.97 21.15
N VAL A 382 -16.05 -9.10 20.45
CA VAL A 382 -17.32 -9.82 20.36
C VAL A 382 -17.46 -10.62 21.65
N GLY A 383 -18.00 -9.97 22.67
CA GLY A 383 -18.72 -10.66 23.73
C GLY A 383 -19.73 -11.61 23.07
N THR A 384 -19.65 -12.88 23.44
CA THR A 384 -20.36 -14.06 22.89
C THR A 384 -19.73 -14.73 21.67
N GLU A 385 -19.06 -15.84 21.96
CA GLU A 385 -19.00 -17.03 21.12
C GLU A 385 -20.41 -17.41 20.63
N SER A 386 -20.92 -16.79 19.57
CA SER A 386 -21.93 -17.43 18.74
C SER A 386 -21.21 -18.33 17.73
N VAL A 387 -20.53 -19.36 18.27
CA VAL A 387 -20.17 -20.53 17.47
C VAL A 387 -21.49 -21.07 16.90
N PRO A 388 -21.62 -21.26 15.57
CA PRO A 388 -22.79 -21.94 15.05
C PRO A 388 -22.85 -23.32 15.69
N VAL A 389 -23.96 -23.60 16.38
CA VAL A 389 -24.30 -24.92 16.94
C VAL A 389 -24.41 -25.91 15.78
N ALA A 390 -23.26 -26.43 15.36
CA ALA A 390 -23.13 -27.57 14.47
C ALA A 390 -21.97 -28.41 15.02
N GLN A 391 -22.35 -29.45 15.76
CA GLN A 391 -21.51 -30.52 16.29
C GLN A 391 -20.57 -30.15 17.45
N GLN A 392 -21.15 -29.97 18.65
CA GLN A 392 -20.42 -30.22 19.89
C GLN A 392 -20.05 -31.70 19.97
N LYS A 393 -18.81 -32.06 19.60
CA LYS A 393 -18.19 -33.28 20.13
C LYS A 393 -17.77 -32.97 21.58
N LYS A 394 -18.36 -33.71 22.53
CA LYS A 394 -17.99 -33.71 23.95
C LYS A 394 -16.49 -33.97 24.09
N GLY A 395 -15.73 -32.95 24.46
CA GLY A 395 -14.33 -33.06 24.86
C GLY A 395 -14.07 -32.08 26.00
N SER A 396 -13.75 -32.60 27.18
CA SER A 396 -13.52 -31.83 28.40
C SER A 396 -12.42 -30.77 28.20
N SER A 397 -12.74 -29.51 28.45
CA SER A 397 -11.76 -28.42 28.42
C SER A 397 -10.79 -28.53 29.61
N LYS A 398 -9.64 -29.16 29.42
CA LYS A 398 -8.46 -28.92 30.26
C LYS A 398 -7.79 -27.65 29.75
N LEU A 399 -8.25 -26.49 30.22
CA LEU A 399 -7.60 -25.21 29.94
C LEU A 399 -6.27 -25.16 30.71
N ALA A 400 -5.18 -24.92 29.99
CA ALA A 400 -3.93 -24.46 30.59
C ALA A 400 -4.19 -23.08 31.26
N PRO A 401 -3.54 -22.78 32.40
CA PRO A 401 -3.72 -21.50 33.08
C PRO A 401 -3.35 -20.35 32.14
N MET A 402 -4.27 -19.39 31.99
CA MET A 402 -4.06 -18.20 31.16
C MET A 402 -2.82 -17.43 31.63
N THR A 403 -1.98 -17.03 30.68
CA THR A 403 -0.85 -16.13 30.96
C THR A 403 -1.36 -14.76 31.42
N PRO A 404 -0.59 -14.01 32.24
CA PRO A 404 -1.02 -12.71 32.77
C PRO A 404 -1.49 -11.71 31.70
N ASN A 405 -0.86 -11.72 30.51
CA ASN A 405 -1.22 -10.83 29.42
C ASN A 405 -2.59 -11.17 28.80
N THR A 406 -2.89 -12.46 28.66
CA THR A 406 -4.21 -12.94 28.21
C THR A 406 -5.29 -12.64 29.25
N ARG A 407 -4.94 -12.70 30.55
CA ARG A 407 -5.85 -12.32 31.64
C ARG A 407 -6.15 -10.81 31.62
N LYS A 408 -5.16 -9.96 31.34
CA LYS A 408 -5.34 -8.50 31.24
C LYS A 408 -6.23 -8.13 30.03
N ALA A 409 -5.93 -8.68 28.85
CA ALA A 409 -6.75 -8.44 27.66
C ALA A 409 -8.20 -8.91 27.86
N LYS A 410 -8.41 -10.11 28.43
CA LYS A 410 -9.75 -10.62 28.73
C LYS A 410 -10.46 -9.83 29.84
N ALA A 411 -9.73 -9.28 30.81
CA ALA A 411 -10.31 -8.43 31.84
C ALA A 411 -10.74 -7.07 31.28
N GLU A 412 -9.92 -6.44 30.44
CA GLU A 412 -10.28 -5.22 29.71
C GLU A 412 -11.54 -5.45 28.87
N ASP A 413 -11.67 -6.63 28.23
CA ASP A 413 -12.86 -7.08 27.49
C ASP A 413 -14.12 -7.24 28.34
N LEU A 414 -13.98 -7.62 29.62
CA LEU A 414 -15.11 -7.82 30.53
C LEU A 414 -15.60 -6.51 31.15
N PHE A 415 -14.75 -5.48 31.20
CA PHE A 415 -15.08 -4.15 31.74
C PHE A 415 -15.36 -3.12 30.64
N ALA A 416 -14.89 -3.35 29.42
CA ALA A 416 -15.37 -2.68 28.22
C ALA A 416 -16.69 -3.34 27.82
N GLY A 417 -17.81 -2.74 28.22
CA GLY A 417 -19.14 -3.19 27.78
C GLY A 417 -19.24 -3.29 26.25
N PRO A 418 -20.27 -3.98 25.70
CA PRO A 418 -20.41 -4.18 24.26
C PRO A 418 -20.26 -2.85 23.52
N THR A 419 -19.24 -2.77 22.65
CA THR A 419 -18.95 -1.58 21.82
C THR A 419 -20.05 -1.28 20.80
N LYS A 420 -21.07 -2.14 20.72
CA LYS A 420 -22.34 -1.83 20.06
C LYS A 420 -23.09 -0.78 20.89
N VAL A 421 -22.73 0.48 20.73
CA VAL A 421 -23.65 1.58 21.04
C VAL A 421 -24.88 1.37 20.16
N ALA A 422 -25.99 0.94 20.77
CA ALA A 422 -27.23 0.72 20.05
C ALA A 422 -27.61 1.98 19.27
N GLY A 423 -27.71 1.88 17.94
CA GLY A 423 -28.08 2.98 17.05
C GLY A 423 -26.96 3.54 16.16
N VAL A 424 -25.70 3.18 16.37
CA VAL A 424 -24.60 3.58 15.45
C VAL A 424 -24.47 2.56 14.32
N ALA A 425 -24.54 3.03 13.08
CA ALA A 425 -24.33 2.17 11.91
C ALA A 425 -22.88 1.65 11.89
N PRO A 426 -22.67 0.34 11.65
CA PRO A 426 -21.32 -0.21 11.61
C PRO A 426 -20.53 0.41 10.46
N ASN A 427 -19.31 0.85 10.77
CA ASN A 427 -18.37 1.42 9.82
C ASN A 427 -17.07 0.61 9.83
N GLY A 428 -16.44 0.53 8.66
CA GLY A 428 -15.18 -0.17 8.51
C GLY A 428 -14.76 -0.19 7.05
N PHE A 429 -13.47 -0.35 6.83
CA PHE A 429 -12.90 -0.41 5.49
C PHE A 429 -11.57 -1.17 5.49
N ILE A 430 -11.16 -1.59 4.30
CA ILE A 430 -9.96 -2.36 4.06
C ILE A 430 -9.00 -1.50 3.23
N SER A 431 -7.74 -1.42 3.65
CA SER A 431 -6.67 -0.79 2.90
C SER A 431 -5.54 -1.80 2.68
N ILE A 432 -5.15 -1.98 1.41
CA ILE A 432 -4.11 -2.92 1.02
C ILE A 432 -2.93 -2.14 0.48
N THR A 433 -1.73 -2.60 0.78
CA THR A 433 -0.51 -2.01 0.24
C THR A 433 0.43 -3.10 -0.22
N GLN A 434 0.78 -3.07 -1.50
CA GLN A 434 1.71 -4.01 -2.09
C GLN A 434 3.16 -3.64 -1.73
N SER A 435 4.01 -4.65 -1.63
CA SER A 435 5.44 -4.59 -1.41
C SER A 435 6.11 -5.47 -2.44
N THR A 436 7.21 -5.01 -3.03
CA THR A 436 8.09 -5.90 -3.78
C THR A 436 9.36 -6.08 -2.96
N THR A 437 9.73 -7.33 -2.67
CA THR A 437 11.00 -7.64 -2.01
C THR A 437 12.16 -7.46 -2.98
N ARG A 438 13.40 -7.40 -2.47
CA ARG A 438 14.60 -7.36 -3.33
C ARG A 438 14.71 -8.58 -4.26
N THR A 439 14.10 -9.71 -3.87
CA THR A 439 14.06 -10.94 -4.67
C THR A 439 12.98 -10.92 -5.76
N GLY A 440 12.28 -9.81 -5.95
CA GLY A 440 11.20 -9.66 -6.92
C GLY A 440 9.88 -10.31 -6.50
N GLN A 441 9.79 -10.86 -5.28
CA GLN A 441 8.54 -11.44 -4.77
C GLN A 441 7.60 -10.31 -4.31
N SER A 442 6.36 -10.33 -4.79
CA SER A 442 5.32 -9.41 -4.31
C SER A 442 4.68 -9.96 -3.04
N ASP A 443 4.66 -9.16 -1.98
CA ASP A 443 3.87 -9.41 -0.77
C ASP A 443 2.91 -8.24 -0.55
N GLU A 444 1.85 -8.48 0.23
CA GLU A 444 0.83 -7.48 0.51
C GLU A 444 0.67 -7.35 2.02
N SER A 445 0.46 -6.12 2.49
CA SER A 445 0.05 -5.85 3.85
C SER A 445 -1.37 -5.28 3.87
N VAL A 446 -2.13 -5.66 4.89
CA VAL A 446 -3.55 -5.30 5.02
C VAL A 446 -3.75 -4.49 6.29
N LEU A 447 -4.50 -3.39 6.19
CA LEU A 447 -5.13 -2.72 7.32
C LEU A 447 -6.64 -2.90 7.23
N MET A 448 -7.27 -3.22 8.35
CA MET A 448 -8.72 -3.28 8.49
C MET A 448 -9.14 -2.36 9.62
N ASN A 449 -10.00 -1.40 9.31
CA ASN A 449 -10.68 -0.59 10.31
C ASN A 449 -12.07 -1.17 10.56
N PHE A 450 -12.46 -1.23 11.84
CA PHE A 450 -13.81 -1.55 12.26
C PHE A 450 -14.15 -0.68 13.47
N GLY A 451 -15.16 0.19 13.36
CA GLY A 451 -15.40 1.19 14.39
C GLY A 451 -14.23 2.16 14.53
N SER A 452 -13.81 2.37 15.77
CA SER A 452 -12.61 3.14 16.15
C SER A 452 -11.34 2.29 16.22
N GLU A 453 -11.41 1.00 15.93
CA GLU A 453 -10.29 0.07 16.07
C GLU A 453 -9.60 -0.18 14.73
N LEU A 454 -8.30 -0.47 14.79
CA LEU A 454 -7.47 -0.73 13.62
C LEU A 454 -6.71 -2.04 13.79
N TYR A 455 -6.76 -2.89 12.77
CA TYR A 455 -6.12 -4.19 12.73
C TYR A 455 -5.19 -4.27 11.54
N SER A 456 -4.08 -5.00 11.67
CA SER A 456 -3.05 -5.10 10.64
C SER A 456 -2.57 -6.53 10.41
N ILE A 457 -2.34 -6.86 9.14
CA ILE A 457 -1.64 -8.08 8.70
C ILE A 457 -0.39 -7.60 7.95
N PRO A 458 0.82 -7.70 8.55
CA PRO A 458 2.04 -7.18 7.94
C PRO A 458 2.48 -7.91 6.66
N SER A 459 2.27 -9.23 6.60
CA SER A 459 2.60 -10.08 5.43
C SER A 459 1.45 -11.03 5.17
N LEU A 460 0.72 -10.79 4.08
CA LEU A 460 -0.43 -11.60 3.73
C LEU A 460 -0.01 -12.95 3.17
N GLN A 461 1.11 -13.03 2.45
CA GLN A 461 1.63 -14.31 1.98
C GLN A 461 1.97 -15.24 3.14
N THR A 462 2.66 -14.71 4.16
CA THR A 462 3.01 -15.47 5.38
C THR A 462 1.77 -15.86 6.16
N PHE A 463 0.82 -14.93 6.31
CA PHE A 463 -0.46 -15.18 6.97
C PHE A 463 -1.25 -16.29 6.27
N TRP A 464 -1.33 -16.25 4.94
CA TRP A 464 -2.03 -17.23 4.12
C TRP A 464 -1.40 -18.62 4.27
N GLN A 465 -0.09 -18.74 4.00
CA GLN A 465 0.63 -20.02 4.08
C GLN A 465 0.47 -20.70 5.43
N ARG A 466 0.59 -19.94 6.52
CA ARG A 466 0.44 -20.46 7.88
C ARG A 466 -1.00 -20.89 8.20
N SER A 467 -1.98 -20.14 7.70
CA SER A 467 -3.39 -20.41 7.98
C SER A 467 -3.94 -21.57 7.16
N THR A 468 -3.35 -21.89 6.01
CA THR A 468 -3.80 -22.96 5.11
C THR A 468 -2.95 -24.23 5.20
N ALA A 469 -1.74 -24.19 5.77
CA ALA A 469 -0.88 -25.37 5.98
C ALA A 469 -1.32 -26.19 7.20
N THR A 470 -2.31 -27.06 7.03
CA THR A 470 -2.84 -27.92 8.11
C THR A 470 -2.04 -29.21 8.29
N THR A 471 -1.05 -29.20 9.21
CA THR A 471 -0.71 -30.36 10.04
C THR A 471 -0.33 -29.89 11.45
N SER A 472 -1.20 -30.19 12.42
CA SER A 472 -0.99 -30.17 13.88
C SER A 472 -0.61 -28.84 14.55
N SER A 473 -1.40 -28.48 15.57
CA SER A 473 -1.09 -27.56 16.67
C SER A 473 -1.02 -26.07 16.27
N GLY A 474 -2.06 -25.34 16.66
CA GLY A 474 -2.07 -23.87 16.63
C GLY A 474 -0.79 -23.33 17.27
N ALA A 475 0.03 -22.66 16.46
CA ALA A 475 1.27 -22.07 16.92
C ALA A 475 0.95 -20.94 17.92
N LEU A 476 1.27 -21.18 19.18
CA LEU A 476 1.01 -20.33 20.36
C LEU A 476 1.85 -19.03 20.39
N TYR A 477 2.43 -18.60 19.25
CA TYR A 477 3.22 -17.37 19.10
C TYR A 477 2.78 -16.64 17.82
N SER A 478 1.56 -16.10 17.85
CA SER A 478 0.86 -15.48 16.74
C SER A 478 1.42 -14.10 16.35
N SER A 479 2.14 -14.01 15.24
CA SER A 479 2.12 -12.79 14.40
C SER A 479 1.12 -12.97 13.25
N GLY A 480 -0.11 -13.37 13.62
CA GLY A 480 -1.31 -13.25 12.79
C GLY A 480 -2.12 -12.06 13.29
N LEU A 481 -2.80 -11.35 12.38
CA LEU A 481 -3.70 -10.21 12.65
C LEU A 481 -3.45 -9.45 13.96
N THR A 482 -2.73 -8.34 13.90
CA THR A 482 -2.37 -7.53 15.07
C THR A 482 -3.32 -6.36 15.27
N HIS A 483 -3.95 -6.26 16.45
CA HIS A 483 -4.69 -5.08 16.87
C HIS A 483 -3.71 -3.93 17.15
N LEU A 484 -3.94 -2.77 16.54
CA LEU A 484 -3.18 -1.55 16.74
C LEU A 484 -3.90 -0.71 17.81
N SER A 485 -3.59 -0.99 19.06
CA SER A 485 -4.11 -0.23 20.20
C SER A 485 -3.55 1.20 20.25
N ASP A 486 -4.15 2.03 21.11
CA ASP A 486 -3.60 3.32 21.53
C ASP A 486 -3.57 4.45 20.48
N ILE A 487 -4.42 4.38 19.47
CA ILE A 487 -4.61 5.49 18.53
C ILE A 487 -5.51 6.53 19.18
N ASN A 488 -4.94 7.70 19.50
CA ASN A 488 -5.71 8.79 20.10
C ASN A 488 -6.51 9.56 19.04
N LEU A 489 -7.74 9.11 18.80
CA LEU A 489 -8.68 9.76 17.87
C LEU A 489 -9.36 11.01 18.47
N MET A 490 -9.24 11.26 19.77
CA MET A 490 -9.95 12.35 20.48
C MET A 490 -11.47 12.40 20.20
N GLY A 491 -12.09 11.23 20.03
CA GLY A 491 -13.53 11.12 19.75
C GLY A 491 -13.94 11.31 18.28
N GLU A 492 -12.99 11.55 17.37
CA GLU A 492 -13.26 11.63 15.94
C GLU A 492 -13.38 10.25 15.28
N ASN A 493 -14.17 10.17 14.21
CA ASN A 493 -14.26 8.96 13.39
C ASN A 493 -13.07 8.85 12.44
N ILE A 494 -12.62 7.62 12.18
CA ILE A 494 -11.62 7.35 11.15
C ILE A 494 -12.29 7.46 9.78
N THR A 495 -11.73 8.30 8.90
CA THR A 495 -12.23 8.56 7.55
C THR A 495 -11.45 7.77 6.50
N SER A 496 -10.15 7.54 6.72
CA SER A 496 -9.32 6.71 5.86
C SER A 496 -8.03 6.25 6.54
N THR A 497 -7.42 5.18 6.03
CA THR A 497 -6.08 4.73 6.43
C THR A 497 -5.24 4.38 5.21
N ALA A 498 -3.93 4.55 5.32
CA ALA A 498 -2.95 4.12 4.33
C ALA A 498 -1.67 3.64 5.01
N GLN A 499 -0.84 2.88 4.29
CA GLN A 499 0.48 2.47 4.76
C GLN A 499 1.56 3.10 3.89
N PHE A 500 2.61 3.60 4.51
CA PHE A 500 3.76 4.16 3.79
C PHE A 500 4.51 3.03 3.05
N GLY A 501 5.16 3.39 1.94
CA GLY A 501 6.04 2.48 1.20
C GLY A 501 7.20 1.97 2.06
N ALA A 502 7.69 0.77 1.77
CA ALA A 502 8.90 0.26 2.43
C ALA A 502 10.12 1.12 2.04
N ASN A 503 10.81 1.71 3.01
CA ASN A 503 12.00 2.52 2.74
C ASN A 503 13.19 1.61 2.35
N SER A 504 14.08 2.06 1.47
CA SER A 504 15.29 1.33 1.04
C SER A 504 16.17 0.84 2.21
N SER A 505 16.15 1.55 3.34
CA SER A 505 16.83 1.16 4.58
C SER A 505 16.19 -0.02 5.34
N SER A 506 14.89 -0.31 5.17
CA SER A 506 14.25 -1.52 5.71
C SER A 506 14.50 -2.76 4.85
N ALA A 507 15.10 -2.60 3.66
CA ALA A 507 15.52 -3.72 2.84
C ALA A 507 16.76 -4.45 3.39
N ASN A 508 17.46 -3.86 4.36
CA ASN A 508 18.64 -4.46 5.00
C ASN A 508 18.32 -5.28 6.26
N LEU A 509 17.11 -5.19 6.81
CA LEU A 509 16.69 -5.91 8.03
C LEU A 509 15.46 -6.75 7.71
N GLY A 510 15.68 -7.98 7.21
CA GLY A 510 14.67 -9.04 7.06
C GLY A 510 13.25 -8.54 6.71
N GLN A 511 12.99 -8.29 5.42
CA GLN A 511 11.76 -7.69 4.90
C GLN A 511 10.44 -8.39 5.27
N MET A 512 10.45 -9.54 5.94
CA MET A 512 9.27 -10.38 6.12
C MET A 512 8.34 -9.98 7.28
N ASN A 513 8.73 -9.05 8.17
CA ASN A 513 7.89 -8.77 9.35
C ASN A 513 8.04 -7.37 9.99
N THR A 514 8.59 -6.37 9.29
CA THR A 514 8.67 -5.01 9.86
C THR A 514 7.36 -4.28 9.60
N GLN A 515 6.69 -3.82 10.66
CA GLN A 515 5.49 -2.99 10.56
C GLN A 515 5.84 -1.71 9.80
N ARG A 516 5.13 -1.45 8.70
CA ARG A 516 5.20 -0.19 7.96
C ARG A 516 4.69 0.95 8.82
N ASP A 517 5.12 2.17 8.51
CA ASP A 517 4.49 3.34 9.09
C ASP A 517 3.05 3.43 8.54
N ILE A 518 2.13 3.95 9.34
CA ILE A 518 0.70 4.00 9.04
C ILE A 518 0.23 5.44 9.09
N LEU A 519 -0.58 5.83 8.11
CA LEU A 519 -1.35 7.07 8.11
C LEU A 519 -2.80 6.73 8.47
N VAL A 520 -3.32 7.40 9.49
CA VAL A 520 -4.73 7.36 9.90
C VAL A 520 -5.27 8.77 9.76
N SER A 521 -6.33 8.95 8.97
CA SER A 521 -7.04 10.22 8.88
C SER A 521 -8.32 10.10 9.70
N ALA A 522 -8.55 11.06 10.59
CA ALA A 522 -9.85 11.23 11.19
C ALA A 522 -10.54 12.44 10.54
N GLU A 523 -11.51 13.06 11.21
CA GLU A 523 -12.28 14.15 10.61
C GLU A 523 -11.49 15.46 10.54
N HIS A 524 -10.68 15.82 11.54
CA HIS A 524 -9.93 17.08 11.59
C HIS A 524 -8.45 16.89 11.93
N ARG A 525 -7.93 15.68 11.71
CA ARG A 525 -6.53 15.33 12.00
C ARG A 525 -5.97 14.27 11.07
N LEU A 526 -4.66 14.37 10.84
CA LEU A 526 -3.85 13.27 10.32
C LEU A 526 -2.97 12.73 11.46
N ILE A 527 -3.00 11.42 11.66
CA ILE A 527 -2.17 10.72 12.64
C ILE A 527 -1.22 9.81 11.88
N ILE A 528 0.09 9.98 12.07
CA ILE A 528 1.12 9.08 11.55
C ILE A 528 1.66 8.23 12.70
N LEU A 529 1.50 6.92 12.57
CA LEU A 529 2.10 5.93 13.47
C LEU A 529 3.41 5.46 12.83
N GLN A 530 4.53 5.91 13.39
CA GLN A 530 5.86 5.63 12.87
C GLN A 530 6.65 4.74 13.84
N ASN A 531 7.33 3.72 13.32
CA ASN A 531 8.20 2.89 14.15
C ASN A 531 9.58 3.56 14.30
N LEU A 532 10.00 3.79 15.54
CA LEU A 532 11.35 4.26 15.87
C LEU A 532 12.36 3.17 15.54
N ARG A 533 13.25 3.49 14.62
CA ARG A 533 14.34 2.59 14.26
C ARG A 533 15.47 2.78 15.27
N PRO A 534 16.10 1.69 15.76
CA PRO A 534 17.34 1.83 16.49
C PRO A 534 18.36 2.53 15.58
N PRO A 535 19.18 3.45 16.12
CA PRO A 535 20.23 4.10 15.34
C PRO A 535 21.07 2.99 14.71
N THR A 536 21.15 2.99 13.38
CA THR A 536 22.06 2.08 12.69
C THR A 536 23.45 2.50 13.15
N PRO A 537 24.28 1.62 13.76
CA PRO A 537 25.65 2.00 14.04
C PRO A 537 26.23 2.39 12.69
N SER A 538 26.68 3.65 12.57
CA SER A 538 27.40 4.12 11.41
C SER A 538 28.48 3.09 11.14
N ARG A 539 28.38 2.36 10.03
CA ARG A 539 29.51 1.59 9.54
C ARG A 539 30.56 2.64 9.22
N ALA A 540 31.46 2.89 10.16
CA ALA A 540 32.64 3.68 9.90
C ALA A 540 33.34 2.99 8.74
N LEU A 541 33.39 3.66 7.59
CA LEU A 541 34.08 3.19 6.38
C LEU A 541 35.58 2.92 6.61
N PHE A 542 36.08 3.18 7.82
CA PHE A 542 37.45 2.92 8.26
C PHE A 542 37.58 1.83 9.34
N GLN A 543 36.51 1.12 9.72
CA GLN A 543 36.68 -0.03 10.60
C GLN A 543 37.08 -1.25 9.76
N LYS A 544 38.40 -1.35 9.54
CA LYS A 544 39.09 -2.54 9.05
C LYS A 544 38.38 -3.76 9.60
N ALA A 545 37.81 -4.58 8.72
CA ALA A 545 37.11 -5.80 9.11
C ALA A 545 38.00 -6.53 10.12
N VAL A 546 37.50 -6.69 11.34
CA VAL A 546 38.15 -7.55 12.33
C VAL A 546 37.90 -8.96 11.82
N GLU A 547 38.68 -9.38 10.82
CA GLU A 547 38.91 -10.80 10.59
C GLU A 547 39.38 -11.37 11.93
N GLN A 548 38.73 -12.44 12.37
CA GLN A 548 39.19 -13.14 13.56
C GLN A 548 40.69 -13.44 13.39
N PRO A 549 41.55 -13.10 14.38
CA PRO A 549 43.00 -13.19 14.25
C PRO A 549 43.45 -14.56 13.76
N THR A 550 42.75 -15.61 14.17
CA THR A 550 43.00 -17.01 13.80
C THR A 550 42.86 -17.28 12.30
N ALA A 551 41.84 -16.71 11.63
CA ALA A 551 41.62 -16.93 10.20
C ALA A 551 42.66 -16.18 9.34
N ARG A 552 43.08 -15.00 9.81
CA ARG A 552 44.13 -14.21 9.16
C ARG A 552 45.50 -14.87 9.34
N ASP A 553 45.83 -15.27 10.56
CA ASP A 553 47.09 -15.94 10.88
C ASP A 553 47.18 -17.29 10.13
N GLN A 554 46.07 -18.03 9.96
CA GLN A 554 46.04 -19.27 9.17
C GLN A 554 46.35 -19.04 7.69
N ARG A 555 45.79 -17.99 7.09
CA ARG A 555 46.11 -17.62 5.69
C ARG A 555 47.55 -17.14 5.53
N MET A 556 48.09 -16.42 6.52
CA MET A 556 49.49 -15.98 6.51
C MET A 556 50.47 -17.15 6.67
N LEU A 557 50.07 -18.21 7.41
CA LEU A 557 50.81 -19.48 7.45
C LEU A 557 50.82 -20.17 6.08
N ASP A 558 49.66 -20.28 5.42
CA ASP A 558 49.55 -20.92 4.10
C ASP A 558 50.34 -20.15 3.02
N ALA A 559 50.48 -18.84 3.17
CA ALA A 559 51.28 -17.99 2.30
C ALA A 559 52.78 -17.94 2.67
N GLY A 560 53.19 -18.52 3.81
CA GLY A 560 54.57 -18.47 4.30
C GLY A 560 55.02 -17.11 4.85
N GLU A 561 54.09 -16.19 5.09
CA GLU A 561 54.35 -14.80 5.54
C GLU A 561 54.05 -14.60 7.04
N LEU A 562 53.85 -15.69 7.79
CA LEU A 562 53.55 -15.61 9.21
C LEU A 562 54.77 -15.14 10.00
N ASP A 563 54.60 -14.06 10.77
CA ASP A 563 55.63 -13.53 11.64
C ASP A 563 55.70 -14.31 12.98
N VAL A 564 56.80 -14.14 13.71
CA VAL A 564 57.03 -14.82 15.00
C VAL A 564 55.92 -14.50 16.01
N GLY A 565 55.35 -13.29 15.95
CA GLY A 565 54.21 -12.90 16.79
C GLY A 565 52.90 -13.59 16.42
N GLY A 566 52.66 -13.88 15.13
CA GLY A 566 51.54 -14.70 14.67
C GLY A 566 51.68 -16.17 15.04
N MET A 567 52.91 -16.70 15.01
CA MET A 567 53.19 -18.07 15.48
C MET A 567 52.88 -18.24 16.97
N ASP A 568 53.27 -17.28 17.82
CA ASP A 568 53.03 -17.33 19.27
C ASP A 568 51.51 -17.32 19.58
N ARG A 569 50.75 -16.47 18.88
CA ARG A 569 49.28 -16.42 18.98
C ARG A 569 48.60 -17.73 18.53
N MET A 570 49.12 -18.38 17.48
CA MET A 570 48.61 -19.69 17.08
C MET A 570 48.91 -20.77 18.12
N LEU A 571 50.12 -20.76 18.68
CA LEU A 571 50.55 -21.72 19.70
C LEU A 571 49.75 -21.57 20.99
N ASP A 572 49.49 -20.33 21.44
CA ASP A 572 48.63 -20.05 22.58
C ASP A 572 47.18 -20.51 22.36
N ASN A 573 46.66 -20.32 21.14
CA ASN A 573 45.33 -20.82 20.78
C ASN A 573 45.29 -22.36 20.73
N LEU A 574 46.37 -23.01 20.31
CA LEU A 574 46.51 -24.47 20.33
C LEU A 574 46.64 -25.01 21.75
N ALA A 575 47.38 -24.32 22.63
CA ALA A 575 47.54 -24.66 24.03
C ALA A 575 46.22 -24.54 24.81
N ASN A 576 45.39 -23.56 24.46
CA ASN A 576 44.09 -23.32 25.10
C ASN A 576 42.94 -24.19 24.54
N ASN A 577 43.12 -24.89 23.42
CA ASN A 577 42.07 -25.69 22.79
C ASN A 577 42.21 -27.19 23.11
N THR A 578 41.96 -27.55 24.36
CA THR A 578 42.08 -28.93 24.89
C THR A 578 40.93 -29.87 24.53
N ASN A 579 40.07 -29.54 23.56
CA ASN A 579 38.98 -30.42 23.17
C ASN A 579 38.74 -30.40 21.67
N HIS A 580 39.52 -31.15 20.89
CA HIS A 580 39.01 -31.77 19.65
C HIS A 580 39.57 -33.20 19.48
N PRO A 581 38.71 -34.17 19.12
CA PRO A 581 39.06 -35.59 19.04
C PRO A 581 39.94 -35.89 17.82
N ARG A 582 41.02 -36.63 18.04
CA ARG A 582 41.86 -37.21 16.98
C ARG A 582 41.00 -38.08 16.05
N ARG A 583 40.86 -37.70 14.78
CA ARG A 583 40.54 -38.63 13.69
C ARG A 583 41.84 -39.03 13.02
N VAL A 584 42.30 -40.24 13.30
CA VAL A 584 43.42 -40.90 12.61
C VAL A 584 42.91 -42.08 11.80
N GLY A 585 43.35 -42.14 10.54
CA GLY A 585 43.49 -43.37 9.73
C GLY A 585 42.27 -43.82 8.91
N PHE A 586 42.39 -44.37 7.70
CA PHE A 586 43.52 -44.60 6.78
C PHE A 586 42.92 -44.82 5.38
N ALA A 587 43.70 -44.54 4.34
CA ALA A 587 43.46 -45.03 3.00
C ALA A 587 43.85 -46.51 2.89
N HIS A 588 42.97 -47.32 2.31
CA HIS A 588 43.27 -48.36 1.34
C HIS A 588 42.05 -48.62 0.46
#